data_AF-A0A0S4X0B5-F1
#
_entry.id   AF-A0A0S4X0B5-F1
#
_cell.length_a   1.000
_cell.length_b   1.000
_cell.length_c   1.000
_cell.angle_alpha   90.00
_cell.angle_beta   90.00
_cell.angle_gamma   90.00
#
_symmetry.space_group_name_H-M   'P 1'
#
loop_
_entity.id
_entity.type
_entity.pdbx_description
1 polymer ?
#
loop_
_entity_poly.entity_id
_entity_poly.type
_entity_poly.pdbx_seq_one_letter_code
_entity_poly.pdbx_strand_id
1 'polypeptide(L)'
;MEWSTASRPAVIYGHRVAWISIALIVMHQSLVAASTVFLTQAIERFQVGGDYLPFLYLYLAAMTLPYIPGCGSFVFLQRWINDAHHAFVSRLSEQIRGKVAQYRNVSQRERVTATLARNSLPVLREYITFIHDLVSFTLNSSLSMAVIIFLLPSKLALGYITSFMLCLGFIFLLRKTIAASSSDYEIRYLTYTDSLNKAWDNVALGNSYNETIWRRRKEEAGRNFYNAAIALQIRKQLGNLLLAGASLLPTIFLTVMIFRDGRASAPVVAAVVVNLTRIFLILNSLSALVYKVLDFSAMRAKLEVLFAPVYTPLDSGSASADHVGTIYVNGSEVQGSSQVIDYVSNVEHGRIRITGPNGSGKSSALLALKEQFGNRCFLMPTNQASLAWEGVNEALSTGQQMISSLQEVVSIEDVKYILLDEWDANLDQGNATGIDVVLDELASTKVIVEVRHMRGQQ
;
A
#
# COMPACT_ATOMS: atom_id res chain seq x y z
N MET A 1 -25.02 2.55 16.30
CA MET A 1 -24.96 1.49 15.26
C MET A 1 -23.51 1.39 14.83
N GLU A 2 -22.73 0.66 15.62
CA GLU A 2 -21.27 0.59 15.54
C GLU A 2 -20.86 -0.21 14.30
N TRP A 3 -20.12 0.42 13.40
CA TRP A 3 -19.49 -0.23 12.25
C TRP A 3 -18.25 -1.02 12.70
N SER A 4 -18.42 -1.98 13.62
CA SER A 4 -17.35 -2.92 13.94
C SER A 4 -17.23 -3.91 12.78
N THR A 5 -16.05 -3.99 12.16
CA THR A 5 -15.67 -4.72 10.92
C THR A 5 -15.85 -3.97 9.60
N ALA A 6 -15.36 -2.72 9.52
CA ALA A 6 -15.20 -2.06 8.23
C ALA A 6 -14.09 -2.76 7.40
N SER A 7 -14.51 -3.67 6.53
CA SER A 7 -13.71 -4.50 5.63
C SER A 7 -12.77 -3.70 4.71
N ARG A 8 -11.77 -4.36 4.08
CA ARG A 8 -10.86 -3.80 3.04
C ARG A 8 -11.54 -2.80 2.08
N PRO A 9 -12.76 -3.08 1.57
CA PRO A 9 -13.52 -2.16 0.74
C PRO A 9 -13.87 -0.83 1.39
N ALA A 10 -14.07 -0.77 2.71
CA ALA A 10 -14.42 0.47 3.40
C ALA A 10 -13.22 1.44 3.47
N VAL A 11 -11.98 0.94 3.63
CA VAL A 11 -10.77 1.77 3.59
C VAL A 11 -10.53 2.35 2.20
N ILE A 12 -10.81 1.56 1.17
CA ILE A 12 -10.51 1.96 -0.20
C ILE A 12 -11.68 2.74 -0.81
N TYR A 13 -12.90 2.22 -0.76
CA TYR A 13 -14.06 2.77 -1.47
C TYR A 13 -15.06 3.53 -0.57
N GLY A 14 -14.79 3.62 0.74
CA GLY A 14 -15.70 4.28 1.69
C GLY A 14 -15.77 5.80 1.55
N HIS A 15 -14.90 6.40 0.73
CA HIS A 15 -14.80 7.85 0.57
C HIS A 15 -15.66 8.36 -0.58
N ARG A 16 -16.36 9.49 -0.36
CA ARG A 16 -17.20 10.14 -1.39
C ARG A 16 -16.41 10.48 -2.65
N VAL A 17 -15.13 10.85 -2.50
CA VAL A 17 -14.24 11.20 -3.62
C VAL A 17 -14.01 10.04 -4.60
N ALA A 18 -14.05 8.79 -4.14
CA ALA A 18 -13.93 7.61 -4.99
C ALA A 18 -15.10 7.53 -5.98
N TRP A 19 -16.33 7.72 -5.47
CA TRP A 19 -17.55 7.69 -6.27
C TRP A 19 -17.66 8.88 -7.22
N ILE A 20 -17.19 10.07 -6.81
CA ILE A 20 -17.12 11.23 -7.69
C ILE A 20 -16.16 10.95 -8.86
N SER A 21 -14.97 10.39 -8.59
CA SER A 21 -14.02 10.00 -9.63
C SER A 21 -14.66 9.02 -10.62
N ILE A 22 -15.32 7.96 -10.13
CA ILE A 22 -16.02 6.99 -10.99
C ILE A 22 -17.15 7.64 -11.81
N ALA A 23 -17.96 8.53 -11.20
CA ALA A 23 -19.03 9.23 -11.91
C ALA A 23 -18.49 10.11 -13.05
N LEU A 24 -17.34 10.77 -12.83
CA LEU A 24 -16.66 11.56 -13.86
C LEU A 24 -16.13 10.67 -15.00
N ILE A 25 -15.62 9.46 -14.69
CA ILE A 25 -15.25 8.48 -15.72
C ILE A 25 -16.48 8.08 -16.55
N VAL A 26 -17.62 7.79 -15.90
CA VAL A 26 -18.86 7.43 -16.61
C VAL A 26 -19.29 8.55 -17.55
N MET A 27 -19.28 9.80 -17.08
CA MET A 27 -19.59 10.97 -17.91
C MET A 27 -18.62 11.11 -19.09
N HIS A 28 -17.31 10.99 -18.83
CA HIS A 28 -16.27 11.04 -19.84
C HIS A 28 -16.49 10.00 -20.94
N GLN A 29 -16.62 8.71 -20.58
CA GLN A 29 -16.76 7.63 -21.55
C GLN A 29 -18.11 7.65 -22.29
N SER A 30 -19.17 8.13 -21.64
CA SER A 30 -20.48 8.30 -22.29
C SER A 30 -20.43 9.37 -23.39
N LEU A 31 -19.75 10.50 -23.15
CA LEU A 31 -19.58 11.54 -24.17
C LEU A 31 -18.72 11.06 -25.35
N VAL A 32 -17.65 10.31 -25.07
CA VAL A 32 -16.81 9.69 -26.11
C VAL A 32 -17.63 8.73 -26.98
N ALA A 33 -18.43 7.86 -26.36
CA ALA A 33 -19.31 6.94 -27.10
C ALA A 33 -20.37 7.69 -27.91
N ALA A 34 -21.00 8.73 -27.34
CA ALA A 34 -21.98 9.57 -28.02
C ALA A 34 -21.41 10.28 -29.26
N SER A 35 -20.14 10.71 -29.22
CA SER A 35 -19.46 11.32 -30.37
C SER A 35 -19.50 10.42 -31.63
N THR A 36 -19.52 9.10 -31.43
CA THR A 36 -19.57 8.15 -32.54
C THR A 36 -20.94 8.16 -33.21
N VAL A 37 -22.00 8.20 -32.41
CA VAL A 37 -23.40 8.28 -32.88
C VAL A 37 -23.62 9.58 -33.65
N PHE A 38 -23.18 10.72 -33.10
CA PHE A 38 -23.35 12.02 -33.74
C PHE A 38 -22.61 12.11 -35.07
N LEU A 39 -21.39 11.57 -35.17
CA LEU A 39 -20.68 11.58 -36.45
C LEU A 39 -21.40 10.75 -37.50
N THR A 40 -21.87 9.54 -37.14
CA THR A 40 -22.57 8.69 -38.12
C THR A 40 -23.84 9.36 -38.63
N GLN A 41 -24.62 9.96 -37.73
CA GLN A 41 -25.82 10.71 -38.12
C GLN A 41 -25.50 11.93 -38.99
N ALA A 42 -24.40 12.64 -38.70
CA ALA A 42 -23.94 13.74 -39.54
C ALA A 42 -23.60 13.26 -40.97
N ILE A 43 -22.89 12.13 -41.10
CA ILE A 43 -22.53 11.55 -42.40
C ILE A 43 -23.76 11.08 -43.17
N GLU A 44 -24.67 10.33 -42.53
CA GLU A 44 -25.88 9.81 -43.18
C GLU A 44 -26.79 10.94 -43.66
N ARG A 45 -27.01 11.96 -42.82
CA ARG A 45 -27.82 13.14 -43.18
C ARG A 45 -27.18 13.91 -44.34
N PHE A 46 -25.86 14.07 -44.33
CA PHE A 46 -25.12 14.72 -45.40
C PHE A 46 -25.29 13.96 -46.74
N GLN A 47 -25.18 12.63 -46.72
CA GLN A 47 -25.32 11.79 -47.92
C GLN A 47 -26.71 11.86 -48.56
N VAL A 48 -27.76 12.04 -47.76
CA VAL A 48 -29.16 12.14 -48.22
C VAL A 48 -29.59 13.60 -48.48
N GLY A 49 -28.68 14.57 -48.31
CA GLY A 49 -28.97 16.00 -48.49
C GLY A 49 -29.89 16.59 -47.41
N GLY A 50 -29.97 15.95 -46.24
CA GLY A 50 -30.72 16.45 -45.09
C GLY A 50 -29.91 17.41 -44.22
N ASP A 51 -30.56 18.00 -43.20
CA ASP A 51 -29.89 18.88 -42.25
C ASP A 51 -28.92 18.08 -41.35
N TYR A 52 -27.62 18.32 -41.54
CA TYR A 52 -26.52 17.63 -40.84
C TYR A 52 -25.81 18.53 -39.81
N LEU A 53 -26.04 19.85 -39.85
CA LEU A 53 -25.33 20.82 -39.01
C LEU A 53 -25.55 20.59 -37.50
N PRO A 54 -26.76 20.27 -37.00
CA PRO A 54 -26.96 19.98 -35.57
C PRO A 54 -26.10 18.83 -35.06
N PHE A 55 -26.01 17.74 -35.85
CA PHE A 55 -25.20 16.57 -35.49
C PHE A 55 -23.70 16.85 -35.57
N LEU A 56 -23.28 17.70 -36.50
CA LEU A 56 -21.91 18.16 -36.58
C LEU A 56 -21.51 19.00 -35.35
N TYR A 57 -22.36 19.92 -34.90
CA TYR A 57 -22.10 20.69 -33.67
C TYR A 57 -22.07 19.80 -32.43
N LEU A 58 -22.99 18.83 -32.31
CA LEU A 58 -22.99 17.86 -31.21
C LEU A 58 -21.73 16.98 -31.24
N TYR A 59 -21.26 16.57 -32.42
CA TYR A 59 -20.01 15.84 -32.57
C TYR A 59 -18.79 16.65 -32.11
N LEU A 60 -18.68 17.92 -32.53
CA LEU A 60 -17.58 18.81 -32.13
C LEU A 60 -17.60 19.09 -30.61
N ALA A 61 -18.79 19.27 -30.03
CA ALA A 61 -18.96 19.39 -28.59
C ALA A 61 -18.54 18.09 -27.87
N ALA A 62 -18.96 16.93 -28.38
CA ALA A 62 -18.59 15.62 -27.81
C ALA A 62 -17.10 15.26 -27.98
N MET A 63 -16.36 15.97 -28.83
CA MET A 63 -14.89 15.86 -28.93
C MET A 63 -14.15 16.73 -27.91
N THR A 64 -14.77 17.80 -27.41
CA THR A 64 -14.10 18.81 -26.55
C THR A 64 -14.57 18.76 -25.10
N LEU A 65 -15.88 18.59 -24.87
CA LEU A 65 -16.44 18.49 -23.52
C LEU A 65 -15.89 17.34 -22.66
N PRO A 66 -15.52 16.15 -23.19
CA PRO A 66 -15.00 15.06 -22.36
C PRO A 66 -13.73 15.42 -21.58
N TYR A 67 -12.92 16.38 -22.05
CA TYR A 67 -11.70 16.78 -21.33
C TYR A 67 -11.99 17.32 -19.93
N ILE A 68 -13.16 17.94 -19.69
CA ILE A 68 -13.55 18.48 -18.39
C ILE A 68 -13.72 17.36 -17.34
N PRO A 69 -14.66 16.39 -17.53
CA PRO A 69 -14.78 15.28 -16.59
C PRO A 69 -13.55 14.37 -16.60
N GLY A 70 -12.83 14.25 -17.72
CA GLY A 70 -11.57 13.50 -17.79
C GLY A 70 -10.49 14.07 -16.87
N CYS A 71 -10.20 15.38 -16.96
CA CYS A 71 -9.25 16.02 -16.04
C CYS A 71 -9.74 16.00 -14.59
N GLY A 72 -11.04 16.22 -14.38
CA GLY A 72 -11.66 16.13 -13.06
C GLY A 72 -11.47 14.76 -12.41
N SER A 73 -11.62 13.66 -13.17
CA SER A 73 -11.50 12.32 -12.63
C SER A 73 -10.10 12.04 -12.06
N PHE A 74 -9.05 12.57 -12.69
CA PHE A 74 -7.66 12.46 -12.20
C PHE A 74 -7.39 13.28 -10.94
N VAL A 75 -7.99 14.46 -10.80
CA VAL A 75 -7.89 15.25 -9.55
C VAL A 75 -8.55 14.50 -8.40
N PHE A 76 -9.75 13.95 -8.63
CA PHE A 76 -10.44 13.15 -7.62
C PHE A 76 -9.77 11.79 -7.38
N LEU A 77 -9.09 11.21 -8.37
CA LEU A 77 -8.24 10.03 -8.19
C LEU A 77 -7.12 10.31 -7.18
N GLN A 78 -6.42 11.44 -7.31
CA GLN A 78 -5.36 11.79 -6.36
C GLN A 78 -5.90 11.98 -4.94
N ARG A 79 -7.07 12.64 -4.79
CA ARG A 79 -7.73 12.77 -3.48
C ARG A 79 -8.14 11.41 -2.92
N TRP A 80 -8.69 10.54 -3.75
CA TRP A 80 -9.05 9.19 -3.36
C TRP A 80 -7.84 8.39 -2.84
N ILE A 81 -6.69 8.46 -3.52
CA ILE A 81 -5.44 7.83 -3.06
C ILE A 81 -5.03 8.34 -1.68
N ASN A 82 -5.07 9.66 -1.48
CA ASN A 82 -4.66 10.28 -0.21
C ASN A 82 -5.60 9.89 0.94
N ASP A 83 -6.91 9.95 0.72
CA ASP A 83 -7.91 9.59 1.73
C ASP A 83 -7.81 8.12 2.13
N ALA A 84 -7.65 7.22 1.16
CA ALA A 84 -7.47 5.79 1.40
C ALA A 84 -6.16 5.49 2.13
N HIS A 85 -5.08 6.20 1.80
CA HIS A 85 -3.79 6.06 2.50
C HIS A 85 -3.88 6.55 3.95
N HIS A 86 -4.49 7.72 4.18
CA HIS A 86 -4.74 8.22 5.53
C HIS A 86 -5.58 7.23 6.34
N ALA A 87 -6.71 6.76 5.80
CA ALA A 87 -7.58 5.78 6.46
C ALA A 87 -6.84 4.47 6.77
N PHE A 88 -5.95 4.01 5.89
CA PHE A 88 -5.12 2.83 6.13
C PHE A 88 -4.14 3.05 7.28
N VAL A 89 -3.38 4.16 7.24
CA VAL A 89 -2.39 4.49 8.28
C VAL A 89 -3.06 4.62 9.64
N SER A 90 -4.15 5.40 9.74
CA SER A 90 -4.88 5.58 11.00
C SER A 90 -5.34 4.25 11.58
N ARG A 91 -5.91 3.36 10.77
CA ARG A 91 -6.39 2.06 11.27
C ARG A 91 -5.27 1.12 11.71
N LEU A 92 -4.19 1.04 10.94
CA LEU A 92 -3.06 0.20 11.32
C LEU A 92 -2.43 0.75 12.61
N SER A 93 -2.28 2.07 12.74
CA SER A 93 -1.84 2.73 13.96
C SER A 93 -2.75 2.45 15.15
N GLU A 94 -4.08 2.51 14.98
CA GLU A 94 -5.06 2.17 16.02
C GLU A 94 -4.95 0.71 16.47
N GLN A 95 -4.70 -0.22 15.54
CA GLN A 95 -4.56 -1.63 15.87
C GLN A 95 -3.28 -1.95 16.64
N ILE A 96 -2.19 -1.22 16.36
CA ILE A 96 -0.91 -1.37 17.07
C ILE A 96 -0.93 -0.64 18.42
N ARG A 97 -1.75 0.42 18.55
CA ARG A 97 -1.83 1.25 19.75
C ARG A 97 -2.04 0.40 20.99
N GLY A 98 -1.15 0.57 21.97
CA GLY A 98 -1.24 -0.11 23.27
C GLY A 98 -0.86 -1.59 23.27
N LYS A 99 -0.37 -2.17 22.16
CA LYS A 99 0.14 -3.55 22.11
C LYS A 99 1.58 -3.65 22.64
N VAL A 100 1.75 -3.32 23.92
CA VAL A 100 3.05 -3.19 24.60
C VAL A 100 3.86 -4.50 24.53
N ALA A 101 3.22 -5.65 24.68
CA ALA A 101 3.86 -6.96 24.60
C ALA A 101 4.60 -7.20 23.26
N GLN A 102 4.16 -6.58 22.16
CA GLN A 102 4.78 -6.72 20.84
C GLN A 102 5.93 -5.74 20.58
N TYR A 103 6.17 -4.77 21.48
CA TYR A 103 7.21 -3.76 21.30
C TYR A 103 8.61 -4.36 21.09
N ARG A 104 8.91 -5.48 21.77
CA ARG A 104 10.19 -6.20 21.65
C ARG A 104 10.28 -7.16 20.47
N ASN A 105 9.19 -7.43 19.77
CA ASN A 105 9.20 -8.32 18.64
C ASN A 105 9.80 -7.62 17.41
N VAL A 106 11.13 -7.74 17.26
CA VAL A 106 11.90 -7.09 16.19
C VAL A 106 11.32 -7.42 14.81
N SER A 107 10.97 -8.69 14.57
CA SER A 107 10.42 -9.14 13.29
C SER A 107 9.08 -8.48 12.96
N GLN A 108 8.18 -8.36 13.95
CA GLN A 108 6.90 -7.69 13.75
C GLN A 108 7.08 -6.19 13.60
N ARG A 109 7.95 -5.56 14.41
CA ARG A 109 8.27 -4.14 14.33
C ARG A 109 8.78 -3.77 12.94
N GLU A 110 9.78 -4.49 12.43
CA GLU A 110 10.32 -4.25 11.09
C GLU A 110 9.25 -4.42 10.00
N ARG A 111 8.44 -5.48 10.09
CA ARG A 111 7.35 -5.72 9.13
C ARG A 111 6.33 -4.59 9.13
N VAL A 112 5.88 -4.14 10.31
CA VAL A 112 4.90 -3.07 10.48
C VAL A 112 5.46 -1.73 10.00
N THR A 113 6.68 -1.39 10.40
CA THR A 113 7.34 -0.15 9.98
C THR A 113 7.55 -0.12 8.47
N ALA A 114 8.01 -1.23 7.87
CA ALA A 114 8.15 -1.33 6.41
C ALA A 114 6.78 -1.18 5.71
N THR A 115 5.72 -1.77 6.27
CA THR A 115 4.36 -1.66 5.73
C THR A 115 3.87 -0.21 5.76
N LEU A 116 4.00 0.47 6.90
CA LEU A 116 3.57 1.86 7.08
C LEU A 116 4.41 2.83 6.26
N ALA A 117 5.74 2.79 6.39
CA ALA A 117 6.63 3.81 5.86
C ALA A 117 6.98 3.61 4.38
N ARG A 118 7.15 2.36 3.91
CA ARG A 118 7.68 2.09 2.56
C ARG A 118 6.62 1.59 1.59
N ASN A 119 5.73 0.70 2.03
CA ASN A 119 4.86 -0.03 1.10
C ASN A 119 3.44 0.54 0.98
N SER A 120 2.90 1.19 2.02
CA SER A 120 1.48 1.61 2.07
C SER A 120 1.06 2.51 0.90
N LEU A 121 1.74 3.64 0.72
CA LEU A 121 1.39 4.62 -0.30
C LEU A 121 1.63 4.11 -1.73
N PRO A 122 2.80 3.52 -2.08
CA PRO A 122 3.02 3.02 -3.44
C PRO A 122 2.01 1.94 -3.85
N VAL A 123 1.75 0.96 -2.96
CA VAL A 123 0.83 -0.15 -3.27
C VAL A 123 -0.61 0.35 -3.39
N LEU A 124 -1.09 1.21 -2.48
CA LEU A 124 -2.43 1.80 -2.58
C LEU A 124 -2.59 2.66 -3.84
N ARG A 125 -1.58 3.48 -4.16
CA ARG A 125 -1.57 4.31 -5.37
C ARG A 125 -1.65 3.44 -6.62
N GLU A 126 -0.81 2.42 -6.72
CA GLU A 126 -0.78 1.49 -7.85
C GLU A 126 -2.14 0.80 -8.02
N TYR A 127 -2.70 0.28 -6.92
CA TYR A 127 -3.99 -0.40 -6.92
C TYR A 127 -5.15 0.53 -7.31
N ILE A 128 -5.27 1.71 -6.70
CA ILE A 128 -6.39 2.64 -6.94
C ILE A 128 -6.32 3.22 -8.36
N THR A 129 -5.11 3.58 -8.82
CA THR A 129 -4.89 4.00 -10.22
C THR A 129 -5.29 2.88 -11.18
N PHE A 130 -4.92 1.64 -10.86
CA PHE A 130 -5.31 0.50 -11.65
C PHE A 130 -6.84 0.30 -11.70
N ILE A 131 -7.56 0.48 -10.59
CA ILE A 131 -9.03 0.41 -10.58
C ILE A 131 -9.66 1.54 -11.40
N HIS A 132 -9.17 2.77 -11.24
CA HIS A 132 -9.59 3.92 -12.05
C HIS A 132 -9.45 3.63 -13.55
N ASP A 133 -8.27 3.16 -13.97
CA ASP A 133 -8.02 2.76 -15.34
C ASP A 133 -8.94 1.63 -15.77
N LEU A 134 -9.08 0.58 -14.96
CA LEU A 134 -9.89 -0.59 -15.28
C LEU A 134 -11.35 -0.19 -15.53
N VAL A 135 -11.93 0.67 -14.68
CA VAL A 135 -13.29 1.21 -14.86
C VAL A 135 -13.38 2.01 -16.16
N SER A 136 -12.41 2.89 -16.40
CA SER A 136 -12.35 3.72 -17.62
C SER A 136 -12.27 2.87 -18.89
N PHE A 137 -11.37 1.88 -18.93
CA PHE A 137 -11.23 0.95 -20.05
C PHE A 137 -12.46 0.06 -20.23
N THR A 138 -13.06 -0.41 -19.13
CA THR A 138 -14.26 -1.26 -19.18
C THR A 138 -15.42 -0.50 -19.80
N LEU A 139 -15.65 0.73 -19.34
CA LEU A 139 -16.71 1.60 -19.85
C LEU A 139 -16.45 2.01 -21.30
N ASN A 140 -15.21 2.40 -21.63
CA ASN A 140 -14.86 2.75 -23.01
C ASN A 140 -15.15 1.59 -23.97
N SER A 141 -14.65 0.38 -23.64
CA SER A 141 -14.82 -0.78 -24.49
C SER A 141 -16.28 -1.26 -24.55
N SER A 142 -17.01 -1.26 -23.43
CA SER A 142 -18.41 -1.71 -23.42
C SER A 142 -19.34 -0.75 -24.16
N LEU A 143 -19.21 0.56 -23.93
CA LEU A 143 -20.00 1.58 -24.61
C LEU A 143 -19.67 1.65 -26.10
N SER A 144 -18.39 1.61 -26.45
CA SER A 144 -17.96 1.61 -27.86
C SER A 144 -18.46 0.38 -28.61
N MET A 145 -18.44 -0.80 -27.97
CA MET A 145 -18.97 -2.03 -28.55
C MET A 145 -20.49 -1.95 -28.74
N ALA A 146 -21.21 -1.42 -27.74
CA ALA A 146 -22.66 -1.23 -27.85
C ALA A 146 -22.99 -0.31 -29.05
N VAL A 147 -22.30 0.82 -29.16
CA VAL A 147 -22.43 1.75 -30.28
C VAL A 147 -22.14 1.07 -31.62
N ILE A 148 -21.07 0.27 -31.73
CA ILE A 148 -20.75 -0.51 -32.94
C ILE A 148 -21.90 -1.44 -33.35
N ILE A 149 -22.47 -2.19 -32.40
CA ILE A 149 -23.52 -3.18 -32.69
C ILE A 149 -24.78 -2.48 -33.24
N PHE A 150 -25.11 -1.29 -32.74
CA PHE A 150 -26.28 -0.54 -33.21
C PHE A 150 -26.05 0.20 -34.53
N LEU A 151 -24.82 0.63 -34.83
CA LEU A 151 -24.53 1.51 -35.98
C LEU A 151 -24.04 0.76 -37.23
N LEU A 152 -23.49 -0.45 -37.10
CA LEU A 152 -22.91 -1.16 -38.25
C LEU A 152 -23.93 -2.08 -38.95
N PRO A 153 -23.78 -2.31 -40.26
CA PRO A 153 -24.63 -3.24 -41.00
C PRO A 153 -24.64 -4.62 -40.34
N SER A 154 -25.81 -5.25 -40.24
CA SER A 154 -26.00 -6.58 -39.66
C SER A 154 -25.06 -7.65 -40.25
N LYS A 155 -24.61 -7.45 -41.49
CA LYS A 155 -23.63 -8.29 -42.20
C LYS A 155 -22.25 -8.36 -41.53
N LEU A 156 -21.86 -7.36 -40.75
CA LEU A 156 -20.57 -7.30 -40.03
C LEU A 156 -20.68 -7.69 -38.55
N ALA A 157 -21.88 -7.74 -37.99
CA ALA A 157 -22.11 -8.03 -36.57
C ALA A 157 -21.51 -9.37 -36.13
N LEU A 158 -21.59 -10.40 -36.98
CA LEU A 158 -21.06 -11.73 -36.69
C LEU A 158 -19.53 -11.74 -36.52
N GLY A 159 -18.82 -10.90 -37.26
CA GLY A 159 -17.36 -10.73 -37.11
C GLY A 159 -16.97 -10.19 -35.75
N TYR A 160 -17.65 -9.14 -35.31
CA TYR A 160 -17.39 -8.51 -34.02
C TYR A 160 -17.72 -9.43 -32.85
N ILE A 161 -18.84 -10.14 -32.90
CA ILE A 161 -19.21 -11.13 -31.88
C ILE A 161 -18.15 -12.23 -31.82
N THR A 162 -17.69 -12.71 -32.98
CA THR A 162 -16.65 -13.75 -33.04
C THR A 162 -15.32 -13.25 -32.46
N SER A 163 -14.85 -12.06 -32.86
CA SER A 163 -13.66 -11.42 -32.30
C SER A 163 -13.76 -11.27 -30.77
N PHE A 164 -14.91 -10.83 -30.27
CA PHE A 164 -15.14 -10.68 -28.84
C PHE A 164 -15.07 -12.02 -28.09
N MET A 165 -15.73 -13.05 -28.60
CA MET A 165 -15.72 -14.38 -27.98
C MET A 165 -14.33 -15.03 -28.00
N LEU A 166 -13.57 -14.84 -29.08
CA LEU A 166 -12.17 -15.29 -29.17
C LEU A 166 -11.29 -14.57 -28.15
N CYS A 167 -11.40 -13.24 -28.03
CA CYS A 167 -10.69 -12.48 -27.00
C CYS A 167 -11.03 -12.99 -25.60
N LEU A 168 -12.33 -13.20 -25.30
CA LEU A 168 -12.78 -13.67 -23.99
C LEU A 168 -12.26 -15.08 -23.67
N GLY A 169 -12.25 -15.98 -24.65
CA GLY A 169 -11.65 -17.31 -24.51
C GLY A 169 -10.15 -17.25 -24.19
N PHE A 170 -9.38 -16.45 -24.95
CA PHE A 170 -7.95 -16.29 -24.70
C PHE A 170 -7.62 -15.66 -23.34
N ILE A 171 -8.43 -14.73 -22.84
CA ILE A 171 -8.30 -14.21 -21.46
C ILE A 171 -8.29 -15.37 -20.46
N PHE A 172 -9.31 -16.23 -20.55
CA PHE A 172 -9.52 -17.29 -19.57
C PHE A 172 -8.37 -18.30 -19.58
N LEU A 173 -7.84 -18.61 -20.76
CA LEU A 173 -6.65 -19.44 -20.95
C LEU A 173 -5.39 -18.80 -20.37
N LEU A 174 -5.15 -17.51 -20.64
CA LEU A 174 -3.91 -16.81 -20.25
C LEU A 174 -3.87 -16.42 -18.77
N ARG A 175 -5.04 -16.18 -18.15
CA ARG A 175 -5.20 -15.76 -16.74
C ARG A 175 -4.37 -16.59 -15.76
N LYS A 176 -4.50 -17.92 -15.81
CA LYS A 176 -3.87 -18.80 -14.80
C LYS A 176 -2.35 -18.76 -14.93
N THR A 177 -1.84 -18.78 -16.14
CA THR A 177 -0.40 -18.79 -16.44
C THR A 177 0.26 -17.46 -16.09
N ILE A 178 -0.39 -16.33 -16.42
CA ILE A 178 0.12 -14.99 -16.10
C ILE A 178 0.08 -14.76 -14.59
N ALA A 179 -1.00 -15.14 -13.90
CA ALA A 179 -1.10 -15.02 -12.45
C ALA A 179 0.00 -15.81 -11.72
N ALA A 180 0.26 -17.05 -12.13
CA ALA A 180 1.35 -17.86 -11.56
C ALA A 180 2.73 -17.22 -11.79
N SER A 181 2.99 -16.73 -13.00
CA SER A 181 4.26 -16.05 -13.34
C SER A 181 4.43 -14.72 -12.60
N SER A 182 3.34 -13.99 -12.36
CA SER A 182 3.35 -12.74 -11.61
C SER A 182 3.66 -12.96 -10.13
N SER A 183 3.16 -14.06 -9.56
CA SER A 183 3.49 -14.46 -8.18
C SER A 183 4.97 -14.81 -8.03
N ASP A 184 5.53 -15.61 -8.96
CA ASP A 184 6.96 -15.95 -8.98
C ASP A 184 7.86 -14.71 -9.13
N TYR A 185 7.44 -13.75 -9.99
CA TYR A 185 8.10 -12.45 -10.10
C TYR A 185 8.15 -11.70 -8.76
N GLU A 186 7.03 -11.61 -8.04
CA GLU A 186 6.93 -10.85 -6.79
C GLU A 186 7.81 -11.47 -5.68
N ILE A 187 7.81 -12.79 -5.55
CA ILE A 187 8.64 -13.51 -4.57
C ILE A 187 10.13 -13.25 -4.82
N ARG A 188 10.56 -13.29 -6.09
CA ARG A 188 11.95 -13.04 -6.48
C ARG A 188 12.34 -11.57 -6.32
N TYR A 189 11.42 -10.65 -6.60
CA TYR A 189 11.62 -9.21 -6.38
C TYR A 189 11.88 -8.90 -4.90
N LEU A 190 11.08 -9.48 -4.00
CA LEU A 190 11.27 -9.34 -2.55
C LEU A 190 12.63 -9.89 -2.10
N THR A 191 13.02 -11.07 -2.60
CA THR A 191 14.31 -11.70 -2.28
C THR A 191 15.49 -10.83 -2.75
N TYR A 192 15.40 -10.25 -3.95
CA TYR A 192 16.42 -9.35 -4.48
C TYR A 192 16.52 -8.05 -3.67
N THR A 193 15.37 -7.44 -3.33
CA THR A 193 15.30 -6.21 -2.55
C THR A 193 15.83 -6.40 -1.12
N ASP A 194 15.57 -7.54 -0.49
CA ASP A 194 16.18 -7.88 0.81
C ASP A 194 17.71 -7.93 0.73
N SER A 195 18.25 -8.52 -0.33
CA SER A 195 19.71 -8.50 -0.55
C SER A 195 20.23 -7.09 -0.76
N LEU A 196 19.48 -6.19 -1.40
CA LEU A 196 19.88 -4.78 -1.59
C LEU A 196 19.83 -3.97 -0.30
N ASN A 197 18.87 -4.22 0.59
CA ASN A 197 18.78 -3.52 1.88
C ASN A 197 20.03 -3.71 2.76
N LYS A 198 20.77 -4.81 2.55
CA LYS A 198 22.02 -5.13 3.25
C LYS A 198 23.25 -4.45 2.65
N ALA A 199 23.11 -3.66 1.58
CA ALA A 199 24.23 -3.06 0.85
C ALA A 199 25.06 -2.13 1.75
N TRP A 200 24.43 -1.28 2.56
CA TRP A 200 25.13 -0.26 3.35
C TRP A 200 26.18 -0.89 4.26
N ASP A 201 25.78 -1.77 5.18
CA ASP A 201 26.70 -2.37 6.15
C ASP A 201 27.79 -3.20 5.47
N ASN A 202 27.46 -3.91 4.38
CA ASN A 202 28.40 -4.81 3.71
C ASN A 202 29.39 -4.06 2.80
N VAL A 203 29.08 -2.84 2.35
CA VAL A 203 29.93 -2.05 1.46
C VAL A 203 30.65 -0.94 2.24
N ALA A 204 29.95 -0.20 3.11
CA ALA A 204 30.51 0.97 3.80
C ALA A 204 31.60 0.59 4.82
N LEU A 205 31.48 -0.57 5.46
CA LEU A 205 32.48 -1.06 6.43
C LEU A 205 33.78 -1.56 5.76
N GLY A 206 33.80 -1.77 4.44
CA GLY A 206 34.99 -2.23 3.72
C GLY A 206 35.44 -3.65 4.07
N ASN A 207 34.61 -4.43 4.76
CA ASN A 207 34.92 -5.81 5.14
C ASN A 207 34.85 -6.73 3.92
N SER A 208 36.00 -7.00 3.29
CA SER A 208 36.12 -7.74 2.02
C SER A 208 35.46 -9.12 2.03
N TYR A 209 35.52 -9.84 3.15
CA TYR A 209 34.86 -11.13 3.33
C TYR A 209 33.33 -11.03 3.21
N ASN A 210 32.73 -10.11 3.97
CA ASN A 210 31.29 -9.86 4.00
C ASN A 210 30.81 -9.31 2.64
N GLU A 211 31.56 -8.37 2.07
CA GLU A 211 31.25 -7.79 0.75
C GLU A 211 31.22 -8.88 -0.33
N THR A 212 32.17 -9.82 -0.32
CA THR A 212 32.23 -10.92 -1.31
C THR A 212 31.01 -11.84 -1.20
N ILE A 213 30.60 -12.20 0.03
CA ILE A 213 29.41 -13.02 0.26
C ILE A 213 28.15 -12.28 -0.18
N TRP A 214 28.02 -11.01 0.20
CA TRP A 214 26.89 -10.17 -0.17
C TRP A 214 26.80 -10.01 -1.69
N ARG A 215 27.91 -9.71 -2.37
CA ARG A 215 27.97 -9.54 -3.83
C ARG A 215 27.52 -10.80 -4.56
N ARG A 216 27.98 -11.99 -4.11
CA ARG A 216 27.53 -13.27 -4.67
C ARG A 216 26.03 -13.50 -4.50
N ARG A 217 25.49 -13.29 -3.29
CA ARG A 217 24.04 -13.44 -3.02
C ARG A 217 23.20 -12.45 -3.82
N LYS A 218 23.65 -11.19 -3.92
CA LYS A 218 23.01 -10.15 -4.73
C LYS A 218 22.97 -10.55 -6.21
N GLU A 219 24.07 -11.07 -6.75
CA GLU A 219 24.13 -11.47 -8.15
C GLU A 219 23.24 -12.68 -8.46
N GLU A 220 23.17 -13.66 -7.57
CA GLU A 220 22.30 -14.82 -7.71
C GLU A 220 20.82 -14.42 -7.64
N ALA A 221 20.45 -13.65 -6.61
CA ALA A 221 19.09 -13.13 -6.45
C ALA A 221 18.69 -12.22 -7.62
N GLY A 222 19.60 -11.35 -8.08
CA GLY A 222 19.40 -10.46 -9.22
C GLY A 222 19.17 -11.24 -10.52
N ARG A 223 20.01 -12.25 -10.81
CA ARG A 223 19.81 -13.12 -12.00
C ARG A 223 18.46 -13.82 -11.97
N ASN A 224 18.07 -14.39 -10.83
CA ASN A 224 16.79 -15.07 -10.67
C ASN A 224 15.60 -14.12 -10.87
N PHE A 225 15.67 -12.91 -10.31
CA PHE A 225 14.66 -11.87 -10.48
C PHE A 225 14.57 -11.38 -11.93
N TYR A 226 15.68 -11.01 -12.56
CA TYR A 226 15.69 -10.51 -13.94
C TYR A 226 15.16 -11.55 -14.93
N ASN A 227 15.53 -12.82 -14.77
CA ASN A 227 15.00 -13.89 -15.60
C ASN A 227 13.48 -14.05 -15.46
N ALA A 228 12.96 -14.00 -14.24
CA ALA A 228 11.51 -14.07 -14.01
C ALA A 228 10.78 -12.83 -14.54
N ALA A 229 11.37 -11.65 -14.42
CA ALA A 229 10.84 -10.40 -14.96
C ALA A 229 10.73 -10.44 -16.48
N ILE A 230 11.80 -10.88 -17.17
CA ILE A 230 11.82 -11.05 -18.62
C ILE A 230 10.81 -12.11 -19.05
N ALA A 231 10.77 -13.27 -18.39
CA ALA A 231 9.84 -14.35 -18.72
C ALA A 231 8.37 -13.92 -18.57
N LEU A 232 8.04 -13.20 -17.49
CA LEU A 232 6.70 -12.61 -17.30
C LEU A 232 6.36 -11.64 -18.42
N GLN A 233 7.30 -10.76 -18.78
CA GLN A 233 7.09 -9.77 -19.84
C GLN A 233 6.90 -10.43 -21.21
N ILE A 234 7.68 -11.46 -21.55
CA ILE A 234 7.51 -12.22 -22.80
C ILE A 234 6.12 -12.86 -22.84
N ARG A 235 5.68 -13.50 -21.75
CA ARG A 235 4.32 -14.10 -21.68
C ARG A 235 3.23 -13.07 -21.87
N LYS A 236 3.38 -11.89 -21.28
CA LYS A 236 2.47 -10.75 -21.44
C LYS A 236 2.42 -10.25 -22.90
N GLN A 237 3.57 -10.11 -23.56
CA GLN A 237 3.63 -9.66 -24.96
C GLN A 237 3.12 -10.71 -25.95
N LEU A 238 3.40 -12.00 -25.74
CA LEU A 238 2.81 -13.08 -26.54
C LEU A 238 1.29 -13.12 -26.39
N GLY A 239 0.78 -12.94 -25.16
CA GLY A 239 -0.65 -12.76 -24.91
C GLY A 239 -1.23 -11.58 -25.68
N ASN A 240 -0.55 -10.42 -25.67
CA ASN A 240 -0.96 -9.24 -26.41
C ASN A 240 -1.03 -9.49 -27.93
N LEU A 241 -0.03 -10.16 -28.51
CA LEU A 241 -0.04 -10.52 -29.92
C LEU A 241 -1.21 -11.45 -30.28
N LEU A 242 -1.48 -12.46 -29.45
CA LEU A 242 -2.62 -13.38 -29.63
C LEU A 242 -3.96 -12.64 -29.57
N LEU A 243 -4.14 -11.72 -28.61
CA LEU A 243 -5.36 -10.93 -28.47
C LEU A 243 -5.56 -9.91 -29.59
N ALA A 244 -4.47 -9.28 -30.05
CA ALA A 244 -4.51 -8.41 -31.23
C ALA A 244 -4.93 -9.21 -32.47
N GLY A 245 -4.39 -10.41 -32.67
CA GLY A 245 -4.81 -11.31 -33.74
C GLY A 245 -6.29 -11.71 -33.63
N ALA A 246 -6.73 -12.12 -32.43
CA ALA A 246 -8.10 -12.53 -32.15
C ALA A 246 -9.13 -11.41 -32.39
N SER A 247 -8.77 -10.18 -32.06
CA SER A 247 -9.65 -9.02 -32.22
C SER A 247 -9.72 -8.57 -33.69
N LEU A 248 -8.58 -8.49 -34.39
CA LEU A 248 -8.48 -7.88 -35.71
C LEU A 248 -8.72 -8.84 -36.88
N LEU A 249 -8.18 -10.06 -36.85
CA LEU A 249 -8.18 -10.96 -38.00
C LEU A 249 -9.59 -11.31 -38.52
N PRO A 250 -10.59 -11.65 -37.67
CA PRO A 250 -11.94 -11.95 -38.17
C PRO A 250 -12.58 -10.76 -38.89
N THR A 251 -12.36 -9.56 -38.36
CA THR A 251 -12.90 -8.31 -38.91
C THR A 251 -12.22 -7.93 -40.22
N ILE A 252 -10.89 -8.07 -40.31
CA ILE A 252 -10.13 -7.88 -41.55
C ILE A 252 -10.62 -8.86 -42.61
N PHE A 253 -10.76 -10.15 -42.26
CA PHE A 253 -11.23 -11.18 -43.18
C PHE A 253 -12.62 -10.86 -43.75
N LEU A 254 -13.59 -10.51 -42.88
CA LEU A 254 -14.94 -10.15 -43.32
C LEU A 254 -14.97 -8.88 -44.17
N THR A 255 -14.17 -7.88 -43.81
CA THR A 255 -14.03 -6.66 -44.61
C THR A 255 -13.52 -7.00 -46.00
N VAL A 256 -12.42 -7.76 -46.12
CA VAL A 256 -11.87 -8.16 -47.42
C VAL A 256 -12.87 -8.97 -48.24
N MET A 257 -13.61 -9.89 -47.63
CA MET A 257 -14.65 -10.69 -48.31
C MET A 257 -15.78 -9.81 -48.87
N ILE A 258 -16.27 -8.83 -48.08
CA ILE A 258 -17.31 -7.89 -48.53
C ILE A 258 -16.85 -7.07 -49.75
N PHE A 259 -15.59 -6.63 -49.76
CA PHE A 259 -15.04 -5.86 -50.88
C PHE A 259 -14.78 -6.74 -52.11
N ARG A 260 -14.39 -8.01 -51.91
CA ARG A 260 -14.08 -8.95 -53.00
C ARG A 260 -15.34 -9.48 -53.69
N ASP A 261 -16.42 -9.70 -52.95
CA ASP A 261 -17.66 -10.26 -53.49
C ASP A 261 -18.39 -9.33 -54.47
N GLY A 262 -18.02 -8.03 -54.53
CA GLY A 262 -18.55 -7.06 -55.50
C GLY A 262 -20.05 -6.74 -55.40
N ARG A 263 -20.77 -7.43 -54.52
CA ARG A 263 -22.24 -7.33 -54.30
C ARG A 263 -22.63 -6.27 -53.26
N ALA A 264 -21.64 -5.59 -52.66
CA ALA A 264 -21.90 -4.54 -51.68
C ALA A 264 -22.26 -3.23 -52.41
N SER A 265 -23.39 -2.63 -52.05
CA SER A 265 -23.78 -1.31 -52.56
C SER A 265 -22.76 -0.24 -52.16
N ALA A 266 -22.46 0.72 -53.03
CA ALA A 266 -21.50 1.80 -52.78
C ALA A 266 -21.66 2.52 -51.41
N PRO A 267 -22.88 2.73 -50.86
CA PRO A 267 -23.06 3.31 -49.53
C PRO A 267 -22.51 2.44 -48.38
N VAL A 268 -22.65 1.11 -48.49
CA VAL A 268 -22.15 0.15 -47.49
C VAL A 268 -20.63 0.12 -47.50
N VAL A 269 -20.03 0.17 -48.70
CA VAL A 269 -18.57 0.23 -48.86
C VAL A 269 -18.03 1.53 -48.24
N ALA A 270 -18.65 2.67 -48.55
CA ALA A 270 -18.26 3.97 -47.98
C ALA A 270 -18.41 3.99 -46.44
N ALA A 271 -19.50 3.45 -45.90
CA ALA A 271 -19.72 3.35 -44.45
C ALA A 271 -18.66 2.49 -43.76
N VAL A 272 -18.22 1.38 -44.38
CA VAL A 272 -17.17 0.52 -43.82
C VAL A 272 -15.79 1.20 -43.87
N VAL A 273 -15.44 1.84 -44.99
CA VAL A 273 -14.16 2.56 -45.11
C VAL A 273 -14.05 3.68 -44.08
N VAL A 274 -15.10 4.49 -43.92
CA VAL A 274 -15.12 5.62 -42.99
C VAL A 274 -15.05 5.16 -41.53
N ASN A 275 -15.62 3.99 -41.21
CA ASN A 275 -15.57 3.43 -39.86
C ASN A 275 -14.36 2.51 -39.60
N LEU A 276 -13.49 2.24 -40.59
CA LEU A 276 -12.39 1.28 -40.46
C LEU A 276 -11.42 1.65 -39.33
N THR A 277 -11.06 2.93 -39.24
CA THR A 277 -10.20 3.47 -38.18
C THR A 277 -10.85 3.33 -36.80
N ARG A 278 -12.16 3.55 -36.70
CA ARG A 278 -12.94 3.40 -35.47
C ARG A 278 -13.05 1.95 -35.03
N ILE A 279 -13.31 1.05 -35.97
CA ILE A 279 -13.35 -0.40 -35.73
C ILE A 279 -12.02 -0.87 -35.14
N PHE A 280 -10.91 -0.41 -35.72
CA PHE A 280 -9.58 -0.72 -35.20
C PHE A 280 -9.36 -0.18 -33.78
N LEU A 281 -9.72 1.07 -33.51
CA LEU A 281 -9.61 1.70 -32.18
C LEU A 281 -10.39 0.93 -31.11
N ILE A 282 -11.60 0.45 -31.42
CA ILE A 282 -12.47 -0.24 -30.48
C ILE A 282 -12.01 -1.68 -30.24
N LEU A 283 -11.55 -2.37 -31.28
CA LEU A 283 -10.94 -3.70 -31.14
C LEU A 283 -9.62 -3.64 -30.34
N ASN A 284 -8.85 -2.58 -30.53
CA ASN A 284 -7.63 -2.35 -29.75
C ASN A 284 -7.95 -2.04 -28.27
N SER A 285 -8.98 -1.25 -27.98
CA SER A 285 -9.41 -0.99 -26.59
C SER A 285 -9.91 -2.26 -25.90
N LEU A 286 -10.52 -3.19 -26.63
CA LEU A 286 -10.90 -4.51 -26.13
C LEU A 286 -9.67 -5.34 -25.72
N SER A 287 -8.65 -5.41 -26.57
CA SER A 287 -7.37 -6.07 -26.24
C SER A 287 -6.70 -5.46 -25.00
N ALA A 288 -6.73 -4.13 -24.86
CA ALA A 288 -6.20 -3.44 -23.69
C ALA A 288 -6.99 -3.74 -22.40
N LEU A 289 -8.32 -3.82 -22.48
CA LEU A 289 -9.18 -4.16 -21.35
C LEU A 289 -8.88 -5.57 -20.81
N VAL A 290 -8.70 -6.54 -21.71
CA VAL A 290 -8.29 -7.90 -21.35
C VAL A 290 -7.05 -7.87 -20.46
N TYR A 291 -6.03 -7.13 -20.87
CA TYR A 291 -4.77 -7.09 -20.15
C TYR A 291 -4.92 -6.49 -18.76
N LYS A 292 -5.72 -5.42 -18.62
CA LYS A 292 -6.07 -4.85 -17.32
C LYS A 292 -6.77 -5.89 -16.43
N VAL A 293 -7.68 -6.70 -16.97
CA VAL A 293 -8.34 -7.78 -16.20
C VAL A 293 -7.33 -8.84 -15.73
N LEU A 294 -6.32 -9.17 -16.54
CA LEU A 294 -5.27 -10.11 -16.16
C LEU A 294 -4.39 -9.58 -15.01
N ASP A 295 -4.04 -8.30 -15.06
CA ASP A 295 -3.26 -7.63 -14.01
C ASP A 295 -4.05 -7.46 -12.69
N PHE A 296 -5.39 -7.58 -12.71
CA PHE A 296 -6.24 -7.48 -11.52
C PHE A 296 -5.83 -8.47 -10.41
N SER A 297 -5.47 -9.70 -10.79
CA SER A 297 -5.05 -10.70 -9.81
C SER A 297 -3.74 -10.34 -9.10
N ALA A 298 -2.78 -9.75 -9.81
CA ALA A 298 -1.52 -9.31 -9.24
C ALA A 298 -1.74 -8.13 -8.27
N MET A 299 -2.58 -7.17 -8.67
CA MET A 299 -2.94 -6.03 -7.84
C MET A 299 -3.68 -6.46 -6.56
N ARG A 300 -4.58 -7.44 -6.67
CA ARG A 300 -5.26 -8.02 -5.50
C ARG A 300 -4.28 -8.70 -4.54
N ALA A 301 -3.29 -9.44 -5.04
CA ALA A 301 -2.28 -10.09 -4.21
C ALA A 301 -1.39 -9.09 -3.46
N LYS A 302 -0.92 -8.03 -4.14
CA LYS A 302 -0.15 -6.93 -3.50
C LYS A 302 -0.95 -6.26 -2.37
N LEU A 303 -2.22 -5.95 -2.65
CA LEU A 303 -3.13 -5.40 -1.65
C LEU A 303 -3.37 -6.39 -0.49
N GLU A 304 -3.34 -7.70 -0.78
CA GLU A 304 -3.51 -8.72 0.23
C GLU A 304 -2.39 -8.75 1.25
N VAL A 305 -1.15 -8.72 0.76
CA VAL A 305 0.05 -8.62 1.57
C VAL A 305 0.06 -7.33 2.41
N LEU A 306 -0.33 -6.20 1.81
CA LEU A 306 -0.35 -4.89 2.49
C LEU A 306 -1.30 -4.89 3.70
N PHE A 307 -2.48 -5.46 3.55
CA PHE A 307 -3.50 -5.47 4.59
C PHE A 307 -3.40 -6.67 5.54
N ALA A 308 -2.49 -7.62 5.30
CA ALA A 308 -2.33 -8.77 6.20
C ALA A 308 -2.07 -8.36 7.65
N PRO A 309 -1.18 -7.38 7.96
CA PRO A 309 -1.00 -6.89 9.33
C PRO A 309 -2.26 -6.27 9.93
N VAL A 310 -3.19 -5.77 9.11
CA VAL A 310 -4.44 -5.17 9.58
C VAL A 310 -5.45 -6.22 10.07
N TYR A 311 -5.36 -7.45 9.53
CA TYR A 311 -6.32 -8.52 9.84
C TYR A 311 -5.79 -9.59 10.76
N THR A 312 -4.48 -9.84 10.71
CA THR A 312 -3.86 -10.76 11.65
C THR A 312 -3.86 -10.09 13.02
N PRO A 313 -4.59 -10.62 14.02
CA PRO A 313 -4.41 -10.17 15.39
C PRO A 313 -2.91 -10.26 15.67
N LEU A 314 -2.32 -9.16 16.14
CA LEU A 314 -0.99 -9.24 16.71
C LEU A 314 -1.12 -10.24 17.86
N ASP A 315 -0.53 -11.44 17.69
CA ASP A 315 -0.74 -12.56 18.60
C ASP A 315 -0.64 -12.05 20.03
N SER A 316 -1.69 -12.21 20.81
CA SER A 316 -1.62 -12.04 22.26
C SER A 316 -0.93 -13.23 22.90
N GLY A 317 -0.13 -13.98 22.12
CA GLY A 317 0.83 -14.93 22.60
C GLY A 317 1.60 -14.20 23.68
N SER A 318 1.21 -14.51 24.90
CA SER A 318 1.86 -14.07 26.11
C SER A 318 3.34 -14.15 25.81
N ALA A 319 4.09 -13.13 26.17
CA ALA A 319 5.44 -13.38 26.61
C ALA A 319 5.35 -14.24 27.89
N SER A 320 4.77 -15.44 27.77
CA SER A 320 4.77 -16.53 28.73
C SER A 320 6.11 -17.20 28.56
N ALA A 321 7.10 -16.53 29.10
CA ALA A 321 7.75 -17.08 30.27
C ALA A 321 8.18 -15.85 31.05
N ASP A 322 7.73 -15.73 32.30
CA ASP A 322 8.58 -15.13 33.33
C ASP A 322 9.96 -15.77 33.13
N HIS A 323 10.87 -15.07 32.45
CA HIS A 323 12.26 -15.47 32.48
C HIS A 323 12.68 -15.17 33.91
N VAL A 324 12.71 -16.23 34.73
CA VAL A 324 13.02 -16.20 36.16
C VAL A 324 14.51 -15.91 36.33
N GLY A 325 14.92 -14.70 35.96
CA GLY A 325 16.13 -14.12 36.50
C GLY A 325 15.80 -13.45 37.83
N THR A 326 16.72 -13.51 38.79
CA THR A 326 16.59 -12.71 40.01
C THR A 326 16.60 -11.22 39.65
N ILE A 327 15.48 -10.55 39.91
CA ILE A 327 15.34 -9.09 39.81
C ILE A 327 15.35 -8.56 41.24
N TYR A 328 16.02 -7.43 41.47
CA TYR A 328 16.01 -6.75 42.75
C TYR A 328 15.24 -5.44 42.62
N VAL A 329 14.23 -5.25 43.48
CA VAL A 329 13.48 -4.00 43.61
C VAL A 329 13.91 -3.32 44.92
N ASN A 330 14.55 -2.16 44.82
CA ASN A 330 15.15 -1.46 45.97
C ASN A 330 16.05 -2.37 46.84
N GLY A 331 16.72 -3.35 46.23
CA GLY A 331 17.60 -4.31 46.90
C GLY A 331 16.92 -5.56 47.44
N SER A 332 15.58 -5.64 47.45
CA SER A 332 14.85 -6.87 47.78
C SER A 332 14.70 -7.77 46.55
N GLU A 333 14.97 -9.07 46.69
CA GLU A 333 14.79 -10.06 45.64
C GLU A 333 13.30 -10.25 45.33
N VAL A 334 12.96 -10.22 44.04
CA VAL A 334 11.61 -10.35 43.52
C VAL A 334 11.59 -11.40 42.41
N GLN A 335 10.62 -12.30 42.47
CA GLN A 335 10.44 -13.36 41.47
C GLN A 335 9.38 -12.95 40.45
N GLY A 336 9.85 -12.60 39.25
CA GLY A 336 9.00 -12.36 38.09
C GLY A 336 8.30 -10.99 38.08
N SER A 337 7.54 -10.79 37.01
CA SER A 337 6.96 -9.48 36.66
C SER A 337 5.78 -9.11 37.57
N SER A 338 5.03 -10.12 38.03
CA SER A 338 3.83 -9.95 38.86
C SER A 338 4.12 -9.32 40.22
N GLN A 339 5.17 -9.77 40.90
CA GLN A 339 5.54 -9.20 42.20
C GLN A 339 6.07 -7.76 42.08
N VAL A 340 6.69 -7.40 40.95
CA VAL A 340 7.07 -6.01 40.66
C VAL A 340 5.82 -5.14 40.50
N ILE A 341 4.79 -5.64 39.80
CA ILE A 341 3.50 -4.95 39.67
C ILE A 341 2.85 -4.73 41.04
N ASP A 342 2.82 -5.75 41.90
CA ASP A 342 2.25 -5.63 43.24
C ASP A 342 3.00 -4.59 44.09
N TYR A 343 4.34 -4.61 44.04
CA TYR A 343 5.16 -3.63 44.75
C TYR A 343 4.86 -2.21 44.28
N VAL A 344 4.88 -1.95 42.97
CA VAL A 344 4.65 -0.61 42.39
C VAL A 344 3.20 -0.15 42.60
N SER A 345 2.23 -1.06 42.64
CA SER A 345 0.82 -0.72 42.86
C SER A 345 0.53 -0.20 44.26
N ASN A 346 1.32 -0.62 45.25
CA ASN A 346 1.17 -0.22 46.66
C ASN A 346 1.91 1.09 47.00
N VAL A 347 2.65 1.67 46.05
CA VAL A 347 3.38 2.92 46.24
C VAL A 347 2.56 4.09 45.70
N GLU A 348 2.33 5.10 46.53
CA GLU A 348 1.57 6.30 46.14
C GLU A 348 2.41 7.27 45.32
N HIS A 349 3.63 7.55 45.81
CA HIS A 349 4.68 8.34 45.17
C HIS A 349 6.05 7.81 45.65
N GLY A 350 7.09 8.01 44.86
CA GLY A 350 8.45 7.62 45.24
C GLY A 350 9.27 7.05 44.09
N ARG A 351 10.54 6.77 44.37
CA ARG A 351 11.51 6.24 43.41
C ARG A 351 11.80 4.77 43.69
N ILE A 352 11.69 3.94 42.66
CA ILE A 352 11.84 2.50 42.71
C ILE A 352 12.93 2.10 41.72
N ARG A 353 13.97 1.44 42.22
CA ARG A 353 15.09 0.98 41.40
C ARG A 353 15.01 -0.51 41.16
N ILE A 354 15.01 -0.91 39.89
CA ILE A 354 15.05 -2.29 39.42
C ILE A 354 16.48 -2.60 38.94
N THR A 355 17.13 -3.57 39.57
CA THR A 355 18.47 -4.04 39.20
C THR A 355 18.53 -5.56 39.02
N GLY A 356 19.59 -6.06 38.41
CA GLY A 356 19.79 -7.49 38.15
C GLY A 356 20.67 -7.75 36.92
N PRO A 357 21.10 -9.01 36.70
CA PRO A 357 21.95 -9.39 35.57
C PRO A 357 21.35 -9.08 34.18
N ASN A 358 22.19 -9.06 33.15
CA ASN A 358 21.69 -8.94 31.77
C ASN A 358 20.83 -10.16 31.41
N GLY A 359 19.68 -9.92 30.76
CA GLY A 359 18.71 -10.99 30.46
C GLY A 359 17.82 -11.41 31.62
N SER A 360 17.92 -10.80 32.81
CA SER A 360 17.12 -11.18 34.00
C SER A 360 15.64 -10.76 33.95
N GLY A 361 15.18 -10.11 32.87
CA GLY A 361 13.78 -9.69 32.73
C GLY A 361 13.46 -8.25 33.13
N LYS A 362 14.44 -7.42 33.52
CA LYS A 362 14.23 -6.03 33.98
C LYS A 362 13.33 -5.18 33.07
N SER A 363 13.67 -5.01 31.79
CA SER A 363 12.81 -4.25 30.88
C SER A 363 11.56 -5.01 30.44
N SER A 364 11.48 -6.33 30.63
CA SER A 364 10.21 -7.06 30.50
C SER A 364 9.26 -6.68 31.65
N ALA A 365 9.77 -6.49 32.87
CA ALA A 365 8.99 -5.98 34.00
C ALA A 365 8.50 -4.55 33.75
N LEU A 366 9.30 -3.67 33.15
CA LEU A 366 8.84 -2.33 32.73
C LEU A 366 7.69 -2.41 31.71
N LEU A 367 7.77 -3.31 30.73
CA LEU A 367 6.69 -3.51 29.76
C LEU A 367 5.41 -4.03 30.44
N ALA A 368 5.54 -4.94 31.42
CA ALA A 368 4.41 -5.44 32.20
C ALA A 368 3.75 -4.33 33.04
N LEU A 369 4.53 -3.45 33.65
CA LEU A 369 4.01 -2.26 34.35
C LEU A 369 3.30 -1.30 33.38
N LYS A 370 3.86 -1.09 32.18
CA LYS A 370 3.24 -0.26 31.14
C LYS A 370 1.92 -0.86 30.63
N GLU A 371 1.86 -2.18 30.50
CA GLU A 371 0.63 -2.90 30.14
C GLU A 371 -0.43 -2.79 31.24
N GLN A 372 -0.05 -2.94 32.51
CA GLN A 372 -0.95 -2.84 33.66
C GLN A 372 -1.52 -1.43 33.86
N PHE A 373 -0.68 -0.40 33.78
CA PHE A 373 -1.08 0.97 34.12
C PHE A 373 -1.54 1.81 32.91
N GLY A 374 -1.37 1.29 31.69
CA GLY A 374 -1.92 1.88 30.47
C GLY A 374 -1.49 3.33 30.26
N ASN A 375 -2.45 4.23 30.06
CA ASN A 375 -2.20 5.65 29.77
C ASN A 375 -1.67 6.46 30.97
N ARG A 376 -1.87 5.98 32.21
CA ARG A 376 -1.33 6.64 33.42
C ARG A 376 0.17 6.46 33.58
N CYS A 377 0.80 5.75 32.64
CA CYS A 377 2.17 5.31 32.69
C CYS A 377 2.92 5.74 31.42
N PHE A 378 4.05 6.40 31.57
CA PHE A 378 4.96 6.71 30.46
C PHE A 378 6.16 5.77 30.52
N LEU A 379 6.51 5.17 29.39
CA LEU A 379 7.71 4.33 29.26
C LEU A 379 8.72 5.03 28.36
N MET A 380 9.86 5.37 28.92
CA MET A 380 11.02 5.85 28.19
C MET A 380 11.97 4.67 27.91
N PRO A 381 12.00 4.14 26.67
CA PRO A 381 12.88 3.03 26.32
C PRO A 381 14.34 3.50 26.19
N THR A 382 15.28 2.56 26.18
CA THR A 382 16.71 2.85 25.98
C THR A 382 17.00 3.60 24.67
N ASN A 383 16.30 3.23 23.58
CA ASN A 383 16.39 3.92 22.29
C ASN A 383 15.27 4.97 22.16
N GLN A 384 15.52 6.15 22.71
CA GLN A 384 14.56 7.27 22.77
C GLN A 384 14.40 8.00 21.44
N ALA A 385 15.41 7.95 20.56
CA ALA A 385 15.42 8.64 19.27
C ALA A 385 14.32 8.14 18.32
N SER A 386 13.72 6.98 18.60
CA SER A 386 12.60 6.43 17.82
C SER A 386 11.24 6.96 18.27
N LEU A 387 11.16 7.70 19.39
CA LEU A 387 9.95 8.38 19.84
C LEU A 387 9.88 9.79 19.25
N ALA A 388 8.68 10.30 19.04
CA ALA A 388 8.47 11.69 18.65
C ALA A 388 8.51 12.58 19.92
N TRP A 389 9.32 13.63 19.87
CA TRP A 389 9.48 14.62 20.94
C TRP A 389 9.19 16.01 20.37
N GLU A 390 8.71 16.94 21.18
CA GLU A 390 8.52 18.34 20.76
C GLU A 390 9.87 19.07 20.65
N GLY A 391 10.82 18.73 21.54
CA GLY A 391 12.14 19.35 21.60
C GLY A 391 13.20 18.81 20.61
N VAL A 392 12.82 18.08 19.55
CA VAL A 392 13.81 17.49 18.63
C VAL A 392 14.58 18.59 17.90
N ASN A 393 15.88 18.66 18.18
CA ASN A 393 16.83 19.50 17.45
C ASN A 393 18.00 18.64 16.98
N GLU A 394 18.14 18.50 15.66
CA GLU A 394 19.21 17.71 15.02
C GLU A 394 20.63 18.24 15.34
N ALA A 395 20.76 19.48 15.82
CA ALA A 395 22.04 20.06 16.22
C ALA A 395 22.50 19.66 17.63
N LEU A 396 21.63 19.05 18.44
CA LEU A 396 21.97 18.61 19.80
C LEU A 396 22.72 17.28 19.77
N SER A 397 23.67 17.10 20.69
CA SER A 397 24.32 15.80 20.90
C SER A 397 23.34 14.77 21.47
N THR A 398 23.64 13.48 21.36
CA THR A 398 22.80 12.39 21.91
C THR A 398 22.47 12.60 23.40
N GLY A 399 23.44 13.08 24.19
CA GLY A 399 23.22 13.38 25.61
C GLY A 399 22.32 14.60 25.84
N GLN A 400 22.45 15.64 25.02
CA GLN A 400 21.57 16.81 25.10
C GLN A 400 20.14 16.50 24.66
N GLN A 401 19.97 15.68 23.63
CA GLN A 401 18.65 15.17 23.22
C GLN A 401 18.01 14.36 24.35
N MET A 402 18.78 13.50 25.01
CA MET A 402 18.32 12.72 26.15
C MET A 402 17.84 13.59 27.32
N ILE A 403 18.57 14.67 27.65
CA ILE A 403 18.15 15.65 28.66
C ILE A 403 16.84 16.33 28.26
N SER A 404 16.74 16.79 27.01
CA SER A 404 15.52 17.45 26.50
C SER A 404 14.32 16.52 26.55
N SER A 405 14.49 15.26 26.13
CA SER A 405 13.43 14.25 26.19
C SER A 405 13.04 13.94 27.63
N LEU A 406 14.00 13.83 28.56
CA LEU A 406 13.71 13.63 29.98
C LEU A 406 12.92 14.81 30.57
N GLN A 407 13.32 16.05 30.27
CA GLN A 407 12.59 17.25 30.69
C GLN A 407 11.16 17.27 30.15
N GLU A 408 10.95 16.85 28.90
CA GLU A 408 9.61 16.69 28.32
C GLU A 408 8.78 15.65 29.10
N VAL A 409 9.34 14.47 29.42
CA VAL A 409 8.67 13.44 30.23
C VAL A 409 8.28 13.93 31.62
N VAL A 410 9.17 14.68 32.27
CA VAL A 410 8.93 15.29 33.58
C VAL A 410 7.70 16.19 33.57
N SER A 411 7.54 16.97 32.50
CA SER A 411 6.46 17.96 32.34
C SER A 411 5.07 17.36 32.07
N ILE A 412 4.96 16.05 31.83
CA ILE A 412 3.67 15.40 31.53
C ILE A 412 2.82 15.29 32.80
N GLU A 413 1.79 16.13 32.94
CA GLU A 413 0.92 16.17 34.13
C GLU A 413 0.05 14.92 34.30
N ASP A 414 -0.51 14.39 33.21
CA ASP A 414 -1.50 13.29 33.23
C ASP A 414 -0.91 11.88 33.50
N VAL A 415 0.38 11.79 33.83
CA VAL A 415 1.09 10.52 34.06
C VAL A 415 1.48 10.38 35.53
N LYS A 416 1.00 9.30 36.16
CA LYS A 416 1.35 8.92 37.54
C LYS A 416 2.65 8.12 37.61
N TYR A 417 2.90 7.24 36.63
CA TYR A 417 4.03 6.31 36.63
C TYR A 417 5.02 6.65 35.51
N ILE A 418 6.28 6.91 35.84
CA ILE A 418 7.34 7.16 34.87
C ILE A 418 8.31 5.98 34.90
N LEU A 419 8.41 5.24 33.80
CA LEU A 419 9.28 4.08 33.65
C LEU A 419 10.49 4.45 32.80
N LEU A 420 11.69 4.30 33.34
CA LEU A 420 12.94 4.68 32.69
C LEU A 420 13.82 3.45 32.48
N ASP A 421 14.08 3.08 31.23
CA ASP A 421 14.95 1.95 30.87
C ASP A 421 16.35 2.45 30.52
N GLU A 422 17.34 2.18 31.38
CA GLU A 422 18.76 2.51 31.15
C GLU A 422 19.01 3.97 30.73
N TRP A 423 18.31 4.91 31.38
CA TRP A 423 18.33 6.33 31.04
C TRP A 423 19.68 7.01 31.31
N ASP A 424 20.58 6.40 32.07
CA ASP A 424 21.89 6.96 32.38
C ASP A 424 23.03 6.37 31.52
N ALA A 425 22.71 5.50 30.55
CA ALA A 425 23.72 4.80 29.74
C ALA A 425 24.54 5.74 28.83
N ASN A 426 23.94 6.84 28.37
CA ASN A 426 24.55 7.79 27.42
C ASN A 426 24.79 9.19 28.01
N LEU A 427 24.64 9.34 29.34
CA LEU A 427 24.84 10.61 30.04
C LEU A 427 26.21 10.64 30.73
N ASP A 428 26.86 11.80 30.71
CA ASP A 428 28.00 12.06 31.57
C ASP A 428 27.56 12.20 33.04
N GLN A 429 28.52 12.14 33.96
CA GLN A 429 28.22 12.13 35.39
C GLN A 429 27.55 13.43 35.86
N GLY A 430 27.89 14.57 35.24
CA GLY A 430 27.28 15.86 35.54
C GLY A 430 25.80 15.90 35.17
N ASN A 431 25.44 15.52 33.94
CA ASN A 431 24.04 15.51 33.52
C ASN A 431 23.23 14.42 34.23
N ALA A 432 23.83 13.24 34.48
CA ALA A 432 23.17 12.20 35.26
C ALA A 432 22.80 12.68 36.68
N THR A 433 23.70 13.43 37.33
CA THR A 433 23.43 14.00 38.67
C THR A 433 22.34 15.08 38.62
N GLY A 434 22.38 15.95 37.61
CA GLY A 434 21.35 16.98 37.43
C GLY A 434 19.96 16.38 37.23
N ILE A 435 19.85 15.30 36.45
CA ILE A 435 18.58 14.59 36.27
C ILE A 435 18.16 13.82 37.52
N ASP A 436 19.10 13.22 38.26
CA ASP A 436 18.79 12.56 39.54
C ASP A 436 18.06 13.52 40.49
N VAL A 437 18.49 14.78 40.60
CA VAL A 437 17.83 15.80 41.43
C VAL A 437 16.38 16.06 40.97
N VAL A 438 16.18 16.20 39.67
CA VAL A 438 14.85 16.45 39.09
C VAL A 438 13.93 15.25 39.32
N LEU A 439 14.44 14.02 39.16
CA LEU A 439 13.69 12.79 39.42
C LEU A 439 13.32 12.67 40.91
N ASP A 440 14.21 13.04 41.82
CA ASP A 440 13.92 13.00 43.26
C ASP A 440 12.82 14.01 43.64
N GLU A 441 12.81 15.20 43.02
CA GLU A 441 11.73 16.18 43.21
C GLU A 441 10.39 15.62 42.71
N LEU A 442 10.35 15.02 41.51
CA LEU A 442 9.15 14.38 40.97
C LEU A 442 8.66 13.19 41.78
N ALA A 443 9.58 12.45 42.42
CA ALA A 443 9.24 11.31 43.26
C ALA A 443 8.37 11.69 44.47
N SER A 444 8.26 12.99 44.81
CA SER A 444 7.32 13.49 45.82
C SER A 444 5.85 13.44 45.37
N THR A 445 5.59 13.40 44.07
CA THR A 445 4.23 13.48 43.49
C THR A 445 3.91 12.33 42.54
N LYS A 446 4.92 11.68 41.96
CA LYS A 446 4.80 10.59 40.98
C LYS A 446 5.57 9.35 41.44
N VAL A 447 5.28 8.22 40.80
CA VAL A 447 6.04 6.97 40.99
C VAL A 447 7.03 6.82 39.83
N ILE A 448 8.32 6.84 40.14
CA ILE A 448 9.39 6.68 39.16
C ILE A 448 9.99 5.29 39.31
N VAL A 449 9.97 4.50 38.24
CA VAL A 449 10.58 3.18 38.19
C VAL A 449 11.75 3.21 37.22
N GLU A 450 12.96 3.00 37.72
CA GLU A 450 14.17 3.04 36.90
C GLU A 450 14.85 1.67 36.84
N VAL A 451 15.22 1.26 35.63
CA VAL A 451 16.14 0.13 35.41
C VAL A 451 17.55 0.69 35.27
N ARG A 452 18.44 0.28 36.18
CA ARG A 452 19.87 0.64 36.16
C ARG A 452 20.72 -0.62 36.20
N HIS A 453 21.90 -0.56 35.58
CA HIS A 453 22.94 -1.55 35.85
C HIS A 453 23.51 -1.31 37.25
N MET A 454 23.82 -2.38 37.99
CA MET A 454 24.68 -2.24 39.18
C MET A 454 26.03 -1.73 38.71
N ARG A 455 26.28 -0.42 38.84
CA ARG A 455 27.65 0.09 38.87
C ARG A 455 28.29 -0.57 40.09
N GLY A 456 29.36 -1.32 39.86
CA GLY A 456 30.04 -2.06 40.92
C GLY A 456 30.25 -1.16 42.13
N GLN A 457 29.84 -1.64 43.30
CA GLN A 457 30.53 -1.27 44.52
C GLN A 457 31.99 -1.67 44.29
N GLN A 458 32.84 -0.67 44.00
CA GLN A 458 34.26 -0.80 44.28
C GLN A 458 34.46 -0.58 45.77
#